data_AF-N0DZJ7-F1
#
_entry.id   AF-N0DZJ7-F1
#
_cell.length_a   1.000
_cell.length_b   1.000
_cell.length_c   1.000
_cell.angle_alpha   90.00
_cell.angle_beta   90.00
_cell.angle_gamma   90.00
#
_symmetry.space_group_name_H-M   'P 1'
#
loop_
_entity.id
_entity.type
_entity.pdbx_description
1 polymer ?
#
loop_
_entity_poly.entity_id
_entity_poly.type
_entity_poly.pdbx_seq_one_letter_code
_entity_poly.pdbx_strand_id
1 'polypeptide(L)'
;MRHSAHARIMVKFRDFPTLAGFADHWGGRPGVTLGHIEWTLTETRQKETERSVLAQAVEVARERAQVLATAAGAGEVRCLEVSDPGMLGHRTEGEPMMLAASRSAYAKDAGGGGEGIEIAPEDVDIEATVHARFTAD
;
A
#
# COMPACT_ATOMS: atom_id res chain seq x y z
N MET A 1 -24.44 -36.11 -17.81
CA MET A 1 -23.87 -34.74 -17.72
C MET A 1 -23.13 -34.62 -16.41
N ARG A 2 -21.93 -34.03 -16.39
CA ARG A 2 -21.16 -33.81 -15.15
C ARG A 2 -21.32 -32.34 -14.78
N HIS A 3 -21.87 -32.05 -13.60
CA HIS A 3 -22.03 -30.70 -13.08
C HIS A 3 -21.01 -30.46 -11.97
N SER A 4 -20.46 -29.25 -11.89
CA SER A 4 -19.58 -28.80 -10.82
C SER A 4 -20.05 -27.42 -10.36
N ALA A 5 -19.95 -27.16 -9.06
CA ALA A 5 -20.25 -25.88 -8.44
C ALA A 5 -19.14 -25.54 -7.44
N HIS A 6 -18.81 -24.27 -7.31
CA HIS A 6 -17.79 -23.78 -6.38
C HIS A 6 -18.26 -22.46 -5.76
N ALA A 7 -17.77 -22.18 -4.55
CA ALA A 7 -18.00 -20.93 -3.84
C ALA A 7 -16.69 -20.45 -3.22
N ARG A 8 -16.51 -19.14 -3.09
CA ARG A 8 -15.34 -18.52 -2.45
C ARG A 8 -15.80 -17.71 -1.25
N ILE A 9 -15.06 -17.83 -0.15
CA ILE A 9 -15.29 -17.09 1.08
C ILE A 9 -13.96 -16.43 1.46
N MET A 10 -14.03 -15.17 1.91
CA MET A 10 -12.92 -14.46 2.52
C MET A 10 -13.27 -14.20 3.98
N VAL A 11 -12.34 -14.48 4.89
CA VAL A 11 -12.52 -14.29 6.32
C VAL A 11 -11.37 -13.45 6.84
N LYS A 12 -11.68 -12.38 7.57
CA LYS A 12 -10.67 -11.52 8.18
C LYS A 12 -10.50 -11.88 9.65
N PHE A 13 -9.26 -12.06 10.07
CA PHE A 13 -8.87 -12.32 11.45
C PHE A 13 -8.03 -11.17 11.97
N ARG A 14 -8.23 -10.80 13.24
CA ARG A 14 -7.38 -9.82 13.93
C ARG A 14 -6.35 -10.47 14.88
N ASP A 15 -6.50 -11.78 15.10
CA ASP A 15 -5.81 -12.56 16.12
C ASP A 15 -5.18 -13.78 15.44
N PHE A 16 -3.84 -13.88 15.51
CA PHE A 16 -3.10 -14.95 14.83
C PHE A 16 -3.43 -16.35 15.35
N PRO A 17 -3.59 -16.59 16.67
CA PRO A 17 -4.08 -17.88 17.17
C PRO A 17 -5.43 -18.29 16.57
N THR A 18 -6.36 -17.34 16.40
CA THR A 18 -7.67 -17.60 15.79
C THR A 18 -7.54 -17.98 14.31
N LEU A 19 -6.66 -17.29 13.57
CA LEU A 19 -6.32 -17.64 12.19
C LEU A 19 -5.70 -19.05 12.10
N ALA A 20 -4.74 -19.37 12.98
CA ALA A 20 -4.10 -20.69 13.02
C ALA A 20 -5.11 -21.80 13.33
N GLY A 21 -5.96 -21.61 14.35
CA GLY A 21 -7.01 -22.57 14.67
C GLY A 21 -8.05 -22.73 13.55
N PHE A 22 -8.35 -21.67 12.81
CA PHE A 22 -9.18 -21.75 11.61
C PHE A 22 -8.51 -22.58 10.51
N ALA A 23 -7.23 -22.33 10.23
CA ALA A 23 -6.45 -23.06 9.24
C ALA A 23 -6.32 -24.55 9.61
N ASP A 24 -6.06 -24.88 10.87
CA ASP A 24 -6.01 -26.26 11.37
C ASP A 24 -7.36 -26.97 11.24
N HIS A 25 -8.46 -26.27 11.54
CA HIS A 25 -9.80 -26.85 11.51
C HIS A 25 -10.30 -27.17 10.09
N TRP A 26 -9.97 -26.30 9.12
CA TRP A 26 -10.42 -26.42 7.74
C TRP A 26 -9.38 -27.04 6.82
N GLY A 27 -8.10 -27.02 7.22
CA GLY A 27 -7.00 -27.66 6.53
C GLY A 27 -7.24 -29.16 6.39
N GLY A 28 -7.15 -29.68 5.18
CA GLY A 28 -7.35 -31.10 4.90
C GLY A 28 -8.80 -31.58 4.89
N ARG A 29 -9.80 -30.70 5.07
CA ARG A 29 -11.21 -31.10 4.92
C ARG A 29 -11.53 -31.41 3.45
N PRO A 30 -12.16 -32.56 3.15
CA PRO A 30 -12.57 -32.90 1.78
C PRO A 30 -13.46 -31.81 1.17
N GLY A 31 -13.12 -31.38 -0.05
CA GLY A 31 -13.86 -30.35 -0.78
C GLY A 31 -13.56 -28.91 -0.34
N VAL A 32 -12.63 -28.71 0.60
CA VAL A 32 -12.16 -27.39 1.03
C VAL A 32 -10.73 -27.19 0.59
N THR A 33 -10.48 -26.04 -0.03
CA THR A 33 -9.14 -25.58 -0.36
C THR A 33 -8.94 -24.24 0.34
N LEU A 34 -8.00 -24.21 1.28
CA LEU A 34 -7.56 -22.94 1.85
C LEU A 34 -6.63 -22.26 0.84
N GLY A 35 -6.90 -20.98 0.55
CA GLY A 35 -6.09 -20.16 -0.34
C GLY A 35 -4.94 -19.46 0.38
N HIS A 36 -4.45 -18.35 -0.17
CA HIS A 36 -3.42 -17.54 0.48
C HIS A 36 -3.97 -16.73 1.67
N ILE A 37 -3.05 -16.30 2.54
CA ILE A 37 -3.29 -15.30 3.56
C ILE A 37 -2.87 -13.94 3.00
N GLU A 38 -3.73 -12.94 3.15
CA GLU A 38 -3.41 -11.54 2.86
C GLU A 38 -3.18 -10.81 4.20
N TRP A 39 -2.01 -10.20 4.35
CA TRP A 39 -1.66 -9.41 5.53
C TRP A 39 -2.08 -7.95 5.32
N THR A 40 -2.89 -7.43 6.25
CA THR A 40 -3.39 -6.06 6.19
C THR A 40 -3.37 -5.43 7.57
N LEU A 41 -3.17 -4.11 7.63
CA LEU A 41 -3.42 -3.35 8.86
C LEU A 41 -4.92 -3.31 9.17
N THR A 42 -5.26 -3.09 10.44
CA THR A 42 -6.63 -2.72 10.79
C THR A 42 -7.00 -1.40 10.14
N GLU A 43 -8.27 -1.18 9.81
CA GLU A 43 -8.71 0.06 9.14
C GLU A 43 -8.30 1.33 9.91
N THR A 44 -8.33 1.28 11.25
CA THR A 44 -7.87 2.38 12.10
C THR A 44 -6.37 2.61 11.93
N ARG A 45 -5.55 1.56 12.06
CA ARG A 45 -4.09 1.68 11.96
C ARG A 45 -3.64 2.05 10.55
N GLN A 46 -4.36 1.56 9.54
CA GLN A 46 -4.15 1.94 8.14
C GLN A 46 -4.33 3.45 7.96
N LYS A 47 -5.48 4.01 8.36
CA LYS A 47 -5.75 5.45 8.24
C LYS A 47 -4.77 6.32 9.02
N GLU A 48 -4.40 5.88 10.23
CA GLU A 48 -3.40 6.57 11.05
C GLU A 48 -2.02 6.58 10.38
N THR A 49 -1.61 5.44 9.83
CA THR A 49 -0.31 5.30 9.15
C THR A 49 -0.30 6.09 7.85
N GLU A 50 -1.35 6.01 7.03
CA GLU A 50 -1.51 6.80 5.79
C GLU A 50 -1.38 8.29 6.07
N ARG A 51 -2.05 8.80 7.11
CA ARG A 51 -1.94 10.21 7.52
C ARG A 51 -0.51 10.58 7.92
N SER A 52 0.17 9.70 8.65
CA SER A 52 1.56 9.93 9.08
C SER A 52 2.52 9.95 7.90
N VAL A 53 2.41 8.98 6.98
CA VAL A 53 3.28 8.89 5.80
C VAL A 53 3.06 10.07 4.86
N LEU A 54 1.81 10.53 4.67
CA LEU A 54 1.52 11.74 3.89
C LEU A 54 2.16 12.99 4.50
N ALA A 55 2.06 13.18 5.82
CA ALA A 55 2.70 14.32 6.49
C ALA A 55 4.23 14.27 6.33
N GLN A 56 4.83 13.09 6.51
CA GLN A 56 6.26 12.89 6.30
C GLN A 56 6.68 13.17 4.85
N ALA A 57 5.89 12.75 3.87
CA ALA A 57 6.18 13.01 2.46
C ALA A 57 6.24 14.52 2.15
N VAL A 58 5.35 15.32 2.75
CA VAL A 58 5.37 16.78 2.61
C VAL A 58 6.60 17.41 3.28
N GLU A 59 6.97 16.95 4.48
CA GLU A 59 8.18 17.42 5.16
C GLU A 59 9.43 17.10 4.35
N VAL A 60 9.55 15.87 3.85
CA VAL A 60 10.66 15.47 2.95
C VAL A 60 10.70 16.35 1.71
N ALA A 61 9.55 16.67 1.10
CA ALA A 61 9.50 17.56 -0.05
C ALA A 61 9.98 18.98 0.30
N ARG A 62 9.58 19.52 1.46
CA ARG A 62 10.01 20.84 1.96
C ARG A 62 11.51 20.87 2.24
N GLU A 63 12.04 19.86 2.94
CA GLU A 63 13.47 19.76 3.24
C GLU A 63 14.32 19.73 1.96
N ARG A 64 13.89 18.91 0.98
CA ARG A 64 14.55 18.86 -0.33
C ARG A 64 14.51 20.21 -1.04
N ALA A 65 13.36 20.89 -1.04
CA ALA A 65 13.25 22.22 -1.63
C ALA A 65 14.18 23.24 -0.93
N GLN A 66 14.27 23.19 0.40
CA GLN A 66 15.15 24.08 1.16
C GLN A 66 16.62 23.85 0.84
N VAL A 67 17.06 22.59 0.72
CA VAL A 67 18.41 22.24 0.29
C VAL A 67 18.73 22.84 -1.08
N LEU A 68 17.79 22.75 -2.02
CA LEU A 68 17.94 23.31 -3.37
C LEU A 68 17.99 24.86 -3.34
N ALA A 69 17.12 25.51 -2.58
CA ALA A 69 17.09 26.96 -2.45
C ALA A 69 18.41 27.50 -1.85
N THR A 70 18.87 26.89 -0.76
CA THR A 70 20.14 27.27 -0.12
C THR A 70 21.33 27.07 -1.07
N ALA A 71 21.37 25.97 -1.83
CA ALA A 71 22.41 25.74 -2.84
C ALA A 71 22.39 26.78 -3.97
N ALA A 72 21.22 27.33 -4.30
CA ALA A 72 21.05 28.40 -5.27
C ALA A 72 21.36 29.81 -4.71
N GLY A 73 21.67 29.93 -3.42
CA GLY A 73 21.86 31.22 -2.74
C GLY A 73 20.56 31.96 -2.40
N ALA A 74 19.42 31.28 -2.48
CA ALA A 74 18.11 31.80 -2.09
C ALA A 74 17.82 31.55 -0.60
N GLY A 75 16.79 32.20 -0.09
CA GLY A 75 16.35 32.16 1.31
C GLY A 75 15.45 30.99 1.67
N GLU A 76 14.50 31.25 2.58
CA GLU A 76 13.57 30.26 3.09
C GLU A 76 12.53 29.85 2.03
N VAL A 77 12.26 28.55 1.91
CA VAL A 77 11.22 28.06 1.00
C VAL A 77 9.82 28.23 1.57
N ARG A 78 8.91 28.70 0.73
CA ARG A 78 7.47 28.77 1.00
C ARG A 78 6.73 27.81 0.09
N CYS A 79 5.85 27.01 0.68
CA CYS A 79 4.99 26.11 -0.06
C CYS A 79 3.88 26.90 -0.77
N LEU A 80 3.74 26.70 -2.07
CA LEU A 80 2.69 27.30 -2.90
C LEU A 80 1.55 26.32 -3.16
N GLU A 81 1.88 25.05 -3.40
CA GLU A 81 0.91 24.03 -3.79
C GLU A 81 1.41 22.65 -3.32
N VAL A 82 0.50 21.80 -2.86
CA VAL A 82 0.74 20.38 -2.55
C VAL A 82 -0.44 19.60 -3.13
N SER A 83 -0.16 18.53 -3.86
CA SER A 83 -1.19 17.61 -4.32
C SER A 83 -0.69 16.17 -4.41
N ASP A 84 -1.63 15.25 -4.57
CA ASP A 84 -1.32 13.91 -5.05
C ASP A 84 -0.75 13.95 -6.48
N PRO A 85 0.02 12.94 -6.89
CA PRO A 85 0.56 12.83 -8.24
C PRO A 85 -0.54 12.93 -9.31
N GLY A 86 -0.27 13.69 -10.36
CA GLY A 86 -1.21 13.90 -11.48
C GLY A 86 -2.30 14.96 -11.24
N MET A 87 -2.36 15.55 -10.04
CA MET A 87 -3.36 16.58 -9.70
C MET A 87 -2.82 18.02 -9.73
N LEU A 88 -1.50 18.21 -9.86
CA LEU A 88 -0.91 19.55 -10.03
C LEU A 88 -1.21 20.09 -11.43
N GLY A 89 -1.76 21.31 -11.48
CA GLY A 89 -2.30 21.95 -12.69
C GLY A 89 -1.31 22.38 -13.77
N HIS A 90 -0.11 21.81 -13.86
CA HIS A 90 0.77 22.01 -15.02
C HIS A 90 0.80 20.76 -15.88
N ARG A 91 0.05 20.78 -17.00
CA ARG A 91 0.33 19.90 -18.14
C ARG A 91 1.71 20.25 -18.68
N THR A 92 2.75 19.57 -18.19
CA THR A 92 3.95 19.39 -19.01
C THR A 92 3.51 18.58 -20.22
N GLU A 93 3.51 19.20 -21.40
CA GLU A 93 3.25 18.49 -22.66
C GLU A 93 4.31 17.40 -22.84
N GLY A 94 4.00 16.16 -22.46
CA GLY A 94 4.84 15.00 -22.77
C GLY A 94 5.02 13.94 -21.69
N GLU A 95 4.60 14.15 -20.44
CA GLU A 95 4.69 13.08 -19.43
C GLU A 95 3.47 12.14 -19.53
N PRO A 96 3.67 10.82 -19.74
CA PRO A 96 2.58 9.88 -19.72
C PRO A 96 1.94 9.90 -18.33
N MET A 97 0.62 10.14 -18.28
CA MET A 97 -0.19 9.92 -17.09
C MET A 97 -0.06 8.46 -16.66
N MET A 98 0.88 8.17 -15.77
CA MET A 98 0.78 6.98 -14.94
C MET A 98 -0.27 7.31 -13.88
N LEU A 99 -1.52 7.00 -14.22
CA LEU A 99 -2.60 6.87 -13.25
C LEU A 99 -2.09 5.88 -12.19
N ALA A 100 -1.61 6.40 -11.06
CA ALA A 100 -1.18 5.59 -9.93
C ALA A 100 -2.43 5.02 -9.28
N ALA A 101 -3.03 4.01 -9.91
CA ALA A 101 -3.82 3.04 -9.20
C ALA A 101 -2.84 2.25 -8.34
N SER A 102 -2.52 2.76 -7.15
CA SER A 102 -1.87 2.00 -6.08
C SER A 102 -2.86 0.96 -5.56
N ARG A 103 -3.12 -0.06 -6.39
CA ARG A 103 -3.47 -1.39 -5.91
C ARG A 103 -2.20 -2.23 -5.96
N SER A 104 -1.24 -1.88 -5.11
CA SER A 104 -0.12 -2.76 -4.80
C SER A 104 -0.61 -3.88 -3.87
N ALA A 105 -1.58 -4.67 -4.36
CA ALA A 105 -1.74 -6.01 -3.83
C ALA A 105 -0.58 -6.81 -4.43
N TYR A 106 0.52 -6.89 -3.69
CA TYR A 106 1.57 -7.86 -3.96
C TYR A 106 0.99 -9.26 -3.74
N ALA A 107 0.19 -9.73 -4.69
CA ALA A 107 -0.09 -11.14 -4.84
C ALA A 107 1.19 -11.77 -5.40
N LYS A 108 2.14 -12.09 -4.51
CA LYS A 108 3.17 -13.07 -4.84
C LYS A 108 2.43 -14.36 -5.17
N ASP A 109 2.57 -14.79 -6.41
CA ASP A 109 2.11 -16.06 -6.92
C ASP A 109 2.83 -17.18 -6.15
N ALA A 110 2.21 -17.66 -5.06
CA ALA A 110 2.62 -18.90 -4.42
C ALA A 110 2.13 -20.05 -5.31
N GLY A 111 2.93 -20.33 -6.33
CA GLY A 111 2.78 -21.46 -7.23
C GLY A 111 2.64 -22.77 -6.47
N GLY A 112 1.76 -23.63 -6.99
CA GLY A 112 1.29 -24.82 -6.30
C GLY A 112 2.35 -25.89 -6.01
N GLY A 113 2.12 -26.57 -4.90
CA GLY A 113 2.81 -27.78 -4.46
C GLY A 113 2.37 -28.03 -3.03
N GLY A 114 1.72 -29.16 -2.75
CA GLY A 114 1.10 -29.41 -1.45
C GLY A 114 2.11 -29.44 -0.31
N GLU A 115 2.23 -28.33 0.41
CA GLU A 115 2.81 -28.18 1.74
C GLU A 115 2.05 -27.01 2.40
N GLY A 116 1.85 -27.07 3.72
CA GLY A 116 0.88 -26.26 4.44
C GLY A 116 0.98 -24.75 4.18
N ILE A 117 -0.13 -24.03 4.40
CA ILE A 117 -0.14 -22.56 4.36
C ILE A 117 0.82 -22.04 5.42
N GLU A 118 1.82 -21.28 5.00
CA GLU A 118 2.71 -20.58 5.91
C GLU A 118 1.95 -19.42 6.58
N ILE A 119 1.83 -19.49 7.91
CA ILE A 119 1.14 -18.48 8.74
C ILE A 119 2.21 -17.65 9.47
N ALA A 120 3.14 -17.07 8.71
CA ALA A 120 4.13 -16.13 9.25
C ALA A 120 3.66 -14.69 8.94
N PRO A 121 3.48 -13.83 9.95
CA PRO A 121 3.16 -12.42 9.72
C PRO A 121 4.19 -11.76 8.82
N GLU A 122 3.74 -11.02 7.82
CA GLU A 122 4.59 -10.20 6.95
C GLU A 122 4.45 -8.72 7.30
N ASP A 123 5.48 -7.96 6.99
CA ASP A 123 5.44 -6.50 7.07
C ASP A 123 4.48 -5.94 6.03
N VAL A 124 3.76 -4.88 6.40
CA VAL A 124 2.83 -4.16 5.52
C VAL A 124 3.36 -2.77 5.29
N ASP A 125 3.82 -2.51 4.07
CA ASP A 125 4.37 -1.22 3.66
C ASP A 125 3.26 -0.25 3.23
N ILE A 126 3.35 0.99 3.70
CA ILE A 126 2.50 2.10 3.27
C ILE A 126 3.40 3.19 2.71
N GLU A 127 3.17 3.52 1.45
CA GLU A 127 3.88 4.57 0.73
C GLU A 127 2.92 5.72 0.40
N ALA A 128 3.43 6.95 0.47
CA ALA A 128 2.73 8.12 -0.02
C ALA A 128 3.68 8.95 -0.90
N THR A 129 3.15 9.41 -2.02
CA THR A 129 3.85 10.31 -2.93
C THR A 129 3.08 11.61 -2.98
N VAL A 130 3.77 12.74 -2.88
CA VAL A 130 3.19 14.08 -3.05
C VAL A 130 3.98 14.83 -4.10
N HIS A 131 3.31 15.69 -4.85
CA HIS A 131 3.95 16.72 -5.63
C HIS A 131 3.72 18.07 -4.95
N ALA A 132 4.78 18.85 -4.81
CA ALA A 132 4.71 20.15 -4.17
C ALA A 132 5.50 21.19 -4.96
N ARG A 133 4.98 22.42 -5.00
CA ARG A 133 5.65 23.59 -5.57
C ARG A 133 6.08 24.52 -4.46
N PHE A 134 7.34 24.94 -4.51
CA PHE A 134 7.93 25.87 -3.56
C PHE A 134 8.46 27.10 -4.28
N THR A 135 8.51 28.22 -3.57
CA THR A 135 9.24 29.44 -3.97
C THR A 135 10.24 29.79 -2.88
N ALA A 136 11.32 30.48 -3.22
CA ALA A 136 12.28 31.03 -2.27
C ALA A 136 12.59 32.49 -2.66
N ASP A 137 12.89 33.31 -1.66
CA ASP A 137 13.24 34.73 -1.80
C ASP A 137 14.74 34.93 -2.12
#